data_AF-A0A7S0MVW5-F1
#
_entry.id   AF-A0A7S0MVW5-F1
#
_cell.length_a   1.000
_cell.length_b   1.000
_cell.length_c   1.000
_cell.angle_alpha   90.00
_cell.angle_beta   90.00
_cell.angle_gamma   90.00
#
_symmetry.space_group_name_H-M   'P 1'
#
loop_
_entity.id
_entity.type
_entity.pdbx_description
1 polymer ?
#
loop_
_entity_poly.entity_id
_entity_poly.type
_entity_poly.pdbx_seq_one_letter_code
_entity_poly.pdbx_strand_id
1 'polypeptide(L)'
;KLSTATPTDEKADFRNVGLDDNLKKKNNRIDQKPRPTREINSSSFAHEVMDRVCIAQNIKPFKSTNKFRCFRPASACTYHAFCDDFGPMSISSIAAFIKQLDHELSSFPSCKVVLCAEQGRRALTNAVFLLGAYMILRMELGAEEVARRFEWLGASSVEAFRDASFSTPDFGLTLHDCWRGLERGRAIGWVRAPSEGEQWGMLDVEQHAHYGDALNGDAHVVVPGKLVAFRGPQDLACGDFSDAGGRREFSAGYYAGVLAELGVTDVVRLPPPRG
;
A
#
# COMPACT_ATOMS: atom_id res chain seq x y z
N LYS A 1 30.46 23.44 -55.34
CA LYS A 1 31.73 23.08 -54.68
C LYS A 1 31.38 22.47 -53.34
N LEU A 2 31.59 21.21 -52.97
CA LEU A 2 31.92 19.91 -53.59
C LEU A 2 31.50 18.94 -52.43
N SER A 3 30.49 18.08 -52.59
CA SER A 3 30.57 16.69 -53.09
C SER A 3 31.09 15.66 -52.08
N THR A 4 30.19 14.73 -51.68
CA THR A 4 30.34 13.24 -51.56
C THR A 4 31.37 12.69 -50.54
N ALA A 5 31.28 11.50 -49.93
CA ALA A 5 30.64 10.24 -50.27
C ALA A 5 30.47 9.31 -49.03
N THR A 6 29.66 8.27 -49.24
CA THR A 6 29.28 7.10 -48.41
C THR A 6 30.41 6.04 -48.19
N PRO A 7 30.17 4.94 -47.42
CA PRO A 7 31.13 4.28 -46.52
C PRO A 7 31.87 3.08 -47.15
N THR A 8 32.87 2.55 -46.43
CA THR A 8 33.57 1.30 -46.76
C THR A 8 33.70 0.37 -45.57
N ASP A 9 33.41 -0.90 -45.85
CA ASP A 9 33.57 -2.12 -45.05
C ASP A 9 34.95 -2.33 -44.43
N GLU A 10 34.99 -3.05 -43.30
CA GLU A 10 36.12 -3.93 -42.99
C GLU A 10 35.63 -5.30 -42.51
N LYS A 11 36.00 -6.31 -43.29
CA LYS A 11 35.80 -7.75 -43.07
C LYS A 11 36.83 -8.28 -42.08
N ALA A 12 36.43 -9.30 -41.30
CA ALA A 12 37.37 -10.31 -40.83
C ALA A 12 36.85 -11.70 -41.24
N ASP A 13 37.75 -12.42 -41.91
CA ASP A 13 37.59 -13.68 -42.64
C ASP A 13 38.16 -14.82 -41.78
N PHE A 14 37.61 -16.04 -41.92
CA PHE A 14 38.34 -17.26 -42.31
C PHE A 14 37.73 -18.60 -41.80
N ARG A 15 37.40 -19.42 -42.81
CA ARG A 15 37.69 -20.87 -43.01
C ARG A 15 36.70 -21.94 -42.51
N ASN A 16 35.93 -22.45 -43.50
CA ASN A 16 35.78 -23.85 -43.98
C ASN A 16 36.52 -24.96 -43.18
N VAL A 17 36.02 -26.19 -43.04
CA VAL A 17 35.72 -27.20 -44.11
C VAL A 17 34.87 -28.33 -43.49
N GLY A 18 33.92 -28.92 -44.25
CA GLY A 18 33.43 -30.28 -43.95
C GLY A 18 32.13 -30.69 -44.66
N LEU A 19 32.23 -31.53 -45.69
CA LEU A 19 31.22 -31.96 -46.65
C LEU A 19 30.05 -32.81 -46.13
N ASP A 20 29.02 -32.82 -46.99
CA ASP A 20 27.79 -33.62 -47.09
C ASP A 20 27.86 -35.10 -46.67
N ASP A 21 26.76 -35.63 -46.12
CA ASP A 21 25.96 -36.63 -46.85
C ASP A 21 24.61 -36.98 -46.19
N ASN A 22 23.63 -37.21 -47.07
CA ASN A 22 22.24 -37.56 -46.80
C ASN A 22 22.05 -38.90 -46.04
N LEU A 23 21.02 -39.00 -45.18
CA LEU A 23 19.87 -39.93 -45.33
C LEU A 23 18.98 -40.01 -44.05
N LYS A 24 17.66 -39.93 -44.29
CA LYS A 24 16.56 -40.65 -43.60
C LYS A 24 16.05 -40.16 -42.23
N LYS A 25 14.93 -39.45 -42.33
CA LYS A 25 13.66 -39.61 -41.58
C LYS A 25 13.70 -40.61 -40.40
N LYS A 26 13.38 -40.10 -39.20
CA LYS A 26 12.38 -40.69 -38.31
C LYS A 26 11.85 -39.63 -37.33
N ASN A 27 10.60 -39.25 -37.54
CA ASN A 27 9.79 -38.49 -36.58
C ASN A 27 9.65 -39.33 -35.30
N ASN A 28 10.29 -38.89 -34.22
CA ASN A 28 9.89 -39.27 -32.87
C ASN A 28 9.43 -38.00 -32.15
N ARG A 29 8.10 -37.81 -32.08
CA ARG A 29 7.47 -36.94 -31.09
C ARG A 29 7.83 -37.51 -29.71
N ILE A 30 8.73 -36.85 -29.01
CA ILE A 30 8.92 -37.07 -27.58
C ILE A 30 7.79 -36.28 -26.91
N ASP A 31 6.79 -37.00 -26.41
CA ASP A 31 5.82 -36.47 -25.47
C ASP A 31 6.57 -35.93 -24.24
N GLN A 32 6.80 -34.62 -24.21
CA GLN A 32 7.24 -33.96 -23.00
C GLN A 32 6.11 -34.04 -21.98
N LYS A 33 6.18 -35.03 -21.09
CA LYS A 33 5.39 -35.03 -19.85
C LYS A 33 5.56 -33.66 -19.18
N PRO A 34 4.47 -32.94 -18.83
CA PRO A 34 4.60 -31.69 -18.12
C PRO A 34 5.38 -31.95 -16.82
N ARG A 35 6.46 -31.18 -16.60
CA ARG A 35 7.21 -31.23 -15.34
C ARG A 35 6.20 -31.07 -14.19
N PRO A 36 6.27 -31.93 -13.16
CA PRO A 36 5.41 -31.76 -12.00
C PRO A 36 5.67 -30.37 -11.43
N THR A 37 4.61 -29.58 -11.36
CA THR A 37 4.58 -28.32 -10.60
C THR A 37 4.92 -28.70 -9.18
N ARG A 38 6.05 -28.21 -8.66
CA ARG A 38 6.46 -28.47 -7.27
C ARG A 38 5.29 -28.08 -6.36
N GLU A 39 4.67 -29.06 -5.73
CA GLU A 39 3.72 -28.84 -4.65
C GLU A 39 4.42 -28.05 -3.55
N ILE A 40 3.77 -26.97 -3.12
CA ILE A 40 4.26 -26.10 -2.07
C ILE A 40 4.04 -26.84 -0.75
N ASN A 41 5.11 -27.40 -0.18
CA ASN A 41 5.09 -27.90 1.19
C ASN A 41 4.77 -26.74 2.14
N SER A 42 3.62 -26.86 2.81
CA SER A 42 2.88 -25.77 3.45
C SER A 42 3.32 -25.39 4.88
N SER A 43 4.52 -25.76 5.33
CA SER A 43 4.83 -25.73 6.77
C SER A 43 5.90 -24.73 7.23
N SER A 44 6.43 -23.85 6.38
CA SER A 44 7.53 -22.97 6.80
C SER A 44 7.52 -21.53 6.28
N PHE A 45 6.46 -21.06 5.61
CA PHE A 45 6.48 -19.71 5.01
C PHE A 45 5.21 -18.86 5.22
N ALA A 46 4.10 -19.47 5.63
CA ALA A 46 2.83 -18.77 5.83
C ALA A 46 2.32 -19.04 7.25
N HIS A 47 2.03 -17.98 7.99
CA HIS A 47 1.49 -18.04 9.35
C HIS A 47 0.01 -17.70 9.33
N GLU A 48 -0.82 -18.57 9.88
CA GLU A 48 -2.25 -18.31 10.03
C GLU A 48 -2.48 -17.32 11.17
N VAL A 49 -3.22 -16.24 10.90
CA VAL A 49 -3.42 -15.12 11.82
C VAL A 49 -4.89 -14.93 12.21
N MET A 50 -5.79 -15.35 11.33
CA MET A 50 -7.24 -15.46 11.54
C MET A 50 -7.78 -16.59 10.69
N ASP A 51 -9.05 -16.98 10.91
CA ASP A 51 -9.68 -18.05 10.14
C ASP A 51 -9.50 -17.80 8.64
N ARG A 52 -8.97 -18.81 7.96
CA ARG A 52 -8.66 -18.81 6.53
C ARG A 52 -7.69 -17.75 6.04
N VAL A 53 -7.08 -16.92 6.89
CA VAL A 53 -6.11 -15.91 6.46
C VAL A 53 -4.74 -16.14 7.06
N CYS A 54 -3.78 -16.22 6.15
CA CYS A 54 -2.37 -16.35 6.48
C CYS A 54 -1.59 -15.12 6.00
N ILE A 55 -0.44 -14.86 6.60
CA ILE A 55 0.56 -13.91 6.10
C ILE A 55 1.84 -14.66 5.72
N ALA A 56 2.44 -14.28 4.60
CA ALA A 56 3.70 -14.85 4.14
C ALA A 56 4.58 -13.75 3.53
N GLN A 57 5.89 -13.82 3.79
CA GLN A 57 6.90 -12.95 3.17
C GLN A 57 7.92 -13.82 2.43
N ASN A 58 8.59 -13.24 1.42
CA ASN A 58 9.66 -13.90 0.65
C ASN A 58 9.20 -15.17 -0.11
N ILE A 59 7.90 -15.32 -0.31
CA ILE A 59 7.33 -16.38 -1.13
C ILE A 59 7.40 -15.99 -2.60
N LYS A 60 7.88 -16.92 -3.44
CA LYS A 60 7.79 -16.74 -4.90
C LYS A 60 6.32 -16.60 -5.29
N PRO A 61 5.99 -15.74 -6.26
CA PRO A 61 4.64 -15.70 -6.81
C PRO A 61 4.19 -17.11 -7.19
N PHE A 62 3.10 -17.55 -6.58
CA PHE A 62 2.48 -18.82 -6.92
C PHE A 62 1.12 -18.55 -7.55
N LYS A 63 0.71 -19.43 -8.46
CA LYS A 63 -0.63 -19.37 -9.03
C LYS A 63 -1.63 -19.78 -7.96
N SER A 64 -2.68 -18.98 -7.80
CA SER A 64 -3.80 -19.34 -6.92
C SER A 64 -4.35 -20.71 -7.29
N THR A 65 -4.63 -21.52 -6.27
CA THR A 65 -5.15 -22.88 -6.37
C THR A 65 -6.55 -22.93 -5.72
N ASN A 66 -7.21 -24.08 -5.80
CA ASN A 66 -8.49 -24.30 -5.12
C ASN A 66 -8.37 -24.33 -3.58
N LYS A 67 -7.15 -24.32 -3.02
CA LYS A 67 -6.90 -24.35 -1.57
C LYS A 67 -6.28 -23.05 -1.04
N PHE A 68 -5.37 -22.44 -1.82
CA PHE A 68 -4.62 -21.26 -1.41
C PHE A 68 -4.70 -20.19 -2.48
N ARG A 69 -4.96 -18.95 -2.05
CA ARG A 69 -5.02 -17.79 -2.92
C ARG A 69 -4.04 -16.74 -2.43
N CYS A 70 -3.11 -16.32 -3.29
CA CYS A 70 -2.21 -15.23 -2.95
C CYS A 70 -2.97 -13.91 -3.09
N PHE A 71 -3.00 -13.13 -2.02
CA PHE A 71 -3.59 -11.80 -1.95
C PHE A 71 -2.49 -10.76 -1.82
N ARG A 72 -2.51 -9.79 -2.72
CA ARG A 72 -1.67 -8.59 -2.65
C ARG A 72 -2.60 -7.38 -2.69
N PRO A 73 -2.56 -6.51 -1.68
CA PRO A 73 -3.33 -5.28 -1.70
C PRO A 73 -2.99 -4.46 -2.93
N ALA A 74 -3.99 -3.79 -3.50
CA ALA A 74 -3.79 -2.85 -4.61
C ALA A 74 -2.92 -1.66 -4.19
N SER A 75 -2.44 -0.89 -5.18
CA SER A 75 -1.57 0.28 -4.98
C SER A 75 -2.18 1.37 -4.09
N ALA A 76 -3.51 1.43 -3.95
CA ALA A 76 -4.18 2.32 -3.00
C ALA A 76 -3.83 2.01 -1.53
N CYS A 77 -3.23 0.86 -1.27
CA CYS A 77 -2.70 0.44 0.03
C CYS A 77 -1.16 0.58 0.11
N THR A 78 -0.55 1.43 -0.73
CA THR A 78 0.87 1.76 -0.68
C THR A 78 1.09 3.08 0.06
N TYR A 79 2.08 3.11 0.95
CA TYR A 79 2.47 4.32 1.66
C TYR A 79 3.38 5.19 0.80
N HIS A 80 3.14 6.50 0.79
CA HIS A 80 3.97 7.48 0.10
C HIS A 80 4.81 8.23 1.14
N ALA A 81 6.10 7.88 1.22
CA ALA A 81 7.03 8.47 2.16
C ALA A 81 7.30 9.94 1.87
N PHE A 82 7.35 10.76 2.91
CA PHE A 82 7.84 12.14 2.82
C PHE A 82 9.37 12.20 2.93
N CYS A 83 9.93 11.43 3.87
CA CYS A 83 11.36 11.26 4.10
C CYS A 83 11.69 9.76 4.25
N ASP A 84 12.18 9.33 5.41
CA ASP A 84 12.44 7.92 5.72
C ASP A 84 11.30 7.25 6.51
N ASP A 85 10.21 7.97 6.76
CA ASP A 85 8.95 7.42 7.23
C ASP A 85 8.38 6.41 6.22
N PHE A 86 7.68 5.39 6.72
CA PHE A 86 7.17 4.29 5.88
C PHE A 86 5.75 3.85 6.23
N GLY A 87 5.13 4.48 7.22
CA GLY A 87 3.83 4.11 7.75
C GLY A 87 3.54 4.78 9.10
N PRO A 88 2.46 4.38 9.79
CA PRO A 88 1.49 3.37 9.37
C PRO A 88 0.61 3.82 8.20
N MET A 89 -0.16 2.89 7.63
CA MET A 89 -1.10 3.17 6.54
C MET A 89 -2.23 4.10 7.00
N SER A 90 -2.67 5.01 6.10
CA SER A 90 -3.78 5.94 6.37
C SER A 90 -5.13 5.24 6.52
N ILE A 91 -6.14 5.95 7.05
CA ILE A 91 -7.48 5.36 7.20
C ILE A 91 -8.13 4.99 5.86
N SER A 92 -7.89 5.76 4.81
CA SER A 92 -8.37 5.45 3.46
C SER A 92 -7.73 4.17 2.91
N SER A 93 -6.43 3.96 3.15
CA SER A 93 -5.76 2.71 2.79
C SER A 93 -6.25 1.52 3.63
N ILE A 94 -6.52 1.72 4.93
CA ILE A 94 -7.14 0.69 5.78
C ILE A 94 -8.51 0.32 5.21
N ALA A 95 -9.35 1.29 4.85
CA ALA A 95 -10.66 1.03 4.29
C ALA A 95 -10.61 0.27 2.97
N ALA A 96 -9.72 0.68 2.07
CA ALA A 96 -9.47 -0.01 0.82
C ALA A 96 -9.00 -1.45 1.05
N PHE A 97 -8.12 -1.68 2.03
CA PHE A 97 -7.66 -3.02 2.40
C PHE A 97 -8.80 -3.90 2.93
N ILE A 98 -9.63 -3.37 3.83
CA ILE A 98 -10.78 -4.11 4.38
C ILE A 98 -11.75 -4.49 3.25
N LYS A 99 -12.14 -3.54 2.38
CA LYS A 99 -13.01 -3.82 1.21
C LYS A 99 -12.43 -4.93 0.32
N GLN A 100 -11.12 -4.89 0.04
CA GLN A 100 -10.44 -5.90 -0.79
C GLN A 100 -10.37 -7.27 -0.11
N LEU A 101 -10.04 -7.34 1.17
CA LEU A 101 -9.93 -8.60 1.89
C LEU A 101 -11.30 -9.26 2.09
N ASP A 102 -12.33 -8.48 2.40
CA ASP A 102 -13.71 -8.97 2.47
C ASP A 102 -14.15 -9.59 1.12
N HIS A 103 -13.87 -8.90 0.02
CA HIS A 103 -14.17 -9.38 -1.33
C HIS A 103 -13.45 -10.70 -1.66
N GLU A 104 -12.18 -10.83 -1.30
CA GLU A 104 -11.41 -12.06 -1.51
C GLU A 104 -11.97 -13.23 -0.68
N LEU A 105 -12.33 -12.96 0.58
CA LEU A 105 -12.90 -13.97 1.48
C LEU A 105 -14.28 -14.45 1.04
N SER A 106 -15.12 -13.53 0.54
CA SER A 106 -16.47 -13.83 0.06
C SER A 106 -16.47 -14.51 -1.31
N SER A 107 -15.58 -14.11 -2.21
CA SER A 107 -15.52 -14.66 -3.57
C SER A 107 -14.94 -16.08 -3.61
N PHE A 108 -14.13 -16.45 -2.62
CA PHE A 108 -13.45 -17.75 -2.56
C PHE A 108 -13.64 -18.44 -1.20
N PRO A 109 -14.89 -18.81 -0.83
CA PRO A 109 -15.25 -19.29 0.51
C PRO A 109 -14.53 -20.57 0.94
N SER A 110 -14.05 -21.38 -0.01
CA SER A 110 -13.36 -22.64 0.25
C SER A 110 -11.82 -22.51 0.31
N CYS A 111 -11.28 -21.33 0.03
CA CYS A 111 -9.84 -21.09 -0.03
C CYS A 111 -9.32 -20.43 1.25
N LYS A 112 -8.06 -20.73 1.60
CA LYS A 112 -7.23 -19.89 2.46
C LYS A 112 -6.65 -18.73 1.66
N VAL A 113 -6.80 -17.52 2.15
CA VAL A 113 -6.23 -16.29 1.58
C VAL A 113 -4.87 -16.04 2.24
N VAL A 114 -3.83 -15.91 1.44
CA VAL A 114 -2.46 -15.68 1.92
C VAL A 114 -2.06 -14.26 1.55
N LEU A 115 -1.99 -13.36 2.52
CA LEU A 115 -1.43 -12.02 2.34
C LEU A 115 0.07 -12.15 2.05
N CYS A 116 0.42 -11.89 0.80
CA CYS A 116 1.77 -12.00 0.27
C CYS A 116 2.50 -10.65 0.47
N ALA A 117 3.11 -10.45 1.64
CA ALA A 117 3.84 -9.23 1.96
C ALA A 117 5.07 -9.05 1.05
N GLU A 118 5.36 -7.81 0.68
CA GLU A 118 6.58 -7.47 -0.05
C GLU A 118 7.83 -7.73 0.81
N GLN A 119 9.00 -7.77 0.18
CA GLN A 119 10.26 -8.02 0.88
C GLN A 119 10.64 -6.85 1.79
N GLY A 120 11.26 -7.16 2.93
CA GLY A 120 11.78 -6.16 3.87
C GLY A 120 10.89 -5.91 5.10
N ARG A 121 11.52 -5.46 6.18
CA ARG A 121 10.85 -5.33 7.49
C ARG A 121 9.74 -4.26 7.49
N ARG A 122 9.95 -3.15 6.79
CA ARG A 122 8.95 -2.07 6.65
C ARG A 122 7.68 -2.53 5.96
N ALA A 123 7.83 -3.27 4.85
CA ALA A 123 6.70 -3.86 4.14
C ALA A 123 5.95 -4.89 5.00
N LEU A 124 6.69 -5.76 5.73
CA LEU A 124 6.06 -6.70 6.66
C LEU A 124 5.31 -5.97 7.78
N THR A 125 5.90 -4.92 8.34
CA THR A 125 5.29 -4.09 9.39
C THR A 125 3.96 -3.50 8.92
N ASN A 126 3.91 -2.90 7.72
CA ASN A 126 2.66 -2.38 7.16
C ASN A 126 1.63 -3.48 6.87
N ALA A 127 2.05 -4.64 6.35
CA ALA A 127 1.15 -5.77 6.10
C ALA A 127 0.53 -6.30 7.40
N VAL A 128 1.34 -6.43 8.46
CA VAL A 128 0.88 -6.82 9.80
C VAL A 128 -0.04 -5.77 10.39
N PHE A 129 0.31 -4.48 10.27
CA PHE A 129 -0.53 -3.37 10.70
C PHE A 129 -1.92 -3.43 10.07
N LEU A 130 -2.00 -3.60 8.74
CA LEU A 130 -3.27 -3.68 7.99
C LEU A 130 -4.13 -4.88 8.42
N LEU A 131 -3.53 -6.06 8.65
CA LEU A 131 -4.25 -7.22 9.19
C LEU A 131 -4.78 -6.95 10.60
N GLY A 132 -3.97 -6.34 11.47
CA GLY A 132 -4.43 -5.95 12.80
C GLY A 132 -5.54 -4.89 12.75
N ALA A 133 -5.45 -3.94 11.82
CA ALA A 133 -6.49 -2.94 11.59
C ALA A 133 -7.81 -3.58 11.11
N TYR A 134 -7.74 -4.60 10.24
CA TYR A 134 -8.89 -5.41 9.86
C TYR A 134 -9.51 -6.10 11.09
N MET A 135 -8.71 -6.78 11.91
CA MET A 135 -9.18 -7.44 13.12
C MET A 135 -9.87 -6.46 14.10
N ILE A 136 -9.34 -5.25 14.23
CA ILE A 136 -9.93 -4.23 15.11
C ILE A 136 -11.20 -3.64 14.50
N LEU A 137 -11.17 -3.16 13.26
CA LEU A 137 -12.31 -2.40 12.71
C LEU A 137 -13.44 -3.27 12.17
N ARG A 138 -13.11 -4.45 11.61
CA ARG A 138 -14.07 -5.37 10.98
C ARG A 138 -14.48 -6.52 11.90
N MET A 139 -13.53 -7.12 12.63
CA MET A 139 -13.81 -8.25 13.54
C MET A 139 -14.03 -7.82 15.01
N GLU A 140 -13.89 -6.53 15.29
CA GLU A 140 -14.10 -5.94 16.61
C GLU A 140 -13.20 -6.47 17.73
N LEU A 141 -12.06 -7.07 17.39
CA LEU A 141 -11.09 -7.56 18.39
C LEU A 141 -10.40 -6.40 19.12
N GLY A 142 -9.89 -6.69 20.32
CA GLY A 142 -9.09 -5.73 21.09
C GLY A 142 -7.63 -5.69 20.65
N ALA A 143 -6.95 -4.57 20.83
CA ALA A 143 -5.55 -4.38 20.38
C ALA A 143 -4.60 -5.42 21.01
N GLU A 144 -4.83 -5.76 22.27
CA GLU A 144 -4.07 -6.78 23.01
C GLU A 144 -4.29 -8.18 22.42
N GLU A 145 -5.53 -8.51 22.01
CA GLU A 145 -5.81 -9.79 21.36
C GLU A 145 -5.13 -9.88 19.99
N VAL A 146 -5.14 -8.79 19.24
CA VAL A 146 -4.42 -8.69 17.95
C VAL A 146 -2.93 -8.88 18.15
N ALA A 147 -2.33 -8.22 19.15
CA ALA A 147 -0.90 -8.38 19.45
C ALA A 147 -0.52 -9.85 19.71
N ARG A 148 -1.34 -10.59 20.47
CA ARG A 148 -1.14 -12.03 20.71
C ARG A 148 -1.10 -12.87 19.42
N ARG A 149 -1.86 -12.50 18.38
CA ARG A 149 -1.84 -13.21 17.08
C ARG A 149 -0.51 -13.06 16.33
N PHE A 150 0.30 -12.09 16.72
CA PHE A 150 1.57 -11.75 16.08
C PHE A 150 2.79 -11.97 17.00
N GLU A 151 2.63 -12.60 18.17
CA GLU A 151 3.75 -12.93 19.08
C GLU A 151 4.85 -13.79 18.45
N TRP A 152 4.51 -14.55 17.42
CA TRP A 152 5.48 -15.35 16.67
C TRP A 152 6.45 -14.48 15.85
N LEU A 153 6.14 -13.20 15.61
CA LEU A 153 7.06 -12.25 14.99
C LEU A 153 8.14 -11.85 16.01
N GLY A 154 9.39 -12.18 15.69
CA GLY A 154 10.52 -11.68 16.45
C GLY A 154 10.63 -10.15 16.34
N ALA A 155 11.15 -9.50 17.39
CA ALA A 155 11.35 -8.05 17.41
C ALA A 155 12.22 -7.54 16.24
N SER A 156 13.10 -8.37 15.69
CA SER A 156 13.93 -8.05 14.52
C SER A 156 13.21 -8.16 13.17
N SER A 157 12.01 -8.76 13.12
CA SER A 157 11.23 -8.96 11.88
C SER A 157 10.46 -7.71 11.46
N VAL A 158 10.07 -6.88 12.42
CA VAL A 158 9.32 -5.64 12.21
C VAL A 158 10.16 -4.42 12.61
N GLU A 159 9.70 -3.24 12.22
CA GLU A 159 10.35 -1.95 12.51
C GLU A 159 9.32 -1.02 13.13
N ALA A 160 9.69 -0.28 14.18
CA ALA A 160 8.82 0.75 14.73
C ALA A 160 8.64 1.88 13.70
N PHE A 161 7.44 2.46 13.64
CA PHE A 161 7.18 3.62 12.80
C PHE A 161 7.91 4.84 13.33
N ARG A 162 8.48 5.62 12.42
CA ARG A 162 9.24 6.84 12.71
C ARG A 162 8.52 8.05 12.15
N ASP A 163 8.93 9.22 12.61
CA ASP A 163 8.44 10.50 12.11
C ASP A 163 8.99 10.83 10.71
N ALA A 164 8.37 11.83 10.08
CA ALA A 164 8.71 12.33 8.74
C ALA A 164 9.82 13.40 8.73
N SER A 165 10.69 13.43 9.75
CA SER A 165 11.81 14.38 9.79
C SER A 165 13.04 13.89 9.02
N PHE A 166 13.88 14.85 8.64
CA PHE A 166 15.23 14.60 8.11
C PHE A 166 16.27 14.29 9.19
N SER A 167 15.86 14.24 10.47
CA SER A 167 16.74 13.94 11.60
C SER A 167 16.82 12.45 11.89
N THR A 168 17.76 12.07 12.76
CA THR A 168 17.78 10.75 13.37
C THR A 168 16.52 10.55 14.22
N PRO A 169 15.81 9.41 14.07
CA PRO A 169 14.59 9.18 14.85
C PRO A 169 14.94 8.99 16.32
N ASP A 170 14.23 9.69 17.20
CA ASP A 170 14.38 9.63 18.66
C ASP A 170 13.16 8.99 19.35
N PHE A 171 12.08 8.76 18.60
CA PHE A 171 10.85 8.11 19.06
C PHE A 171 10.32 7.15 17.99
N GLY A 172 9.85 5.97 18.43
CA GLY A 172 9.31 4.95 17.55
C GLY A 172 7.96 4.45 18.04
N LEU A 173 6.93 4.50 17.19
CA LEU A 173 5.62 3.92 17.48
C LEU A 173 5.60 2.45 17.09
N THR A 174 5.21 1.59 18.03
CA THR A 174 5.07 0.16 17.76
C THR A 174 3.73 -0.16 17.07
N LEU A 175 3.63 -1.36 16.48
CA LEU A 175 2.36 -1.87 15.97
C LEU A 175 1.25 -1.83 17.04
N HIS A 176 1.59 -2.20 18.27
CA HIS A 176 0.64 -2.21 19.38
C HIS A 176 0.15 -0.80 19.74
N ASP A 177 1.02 0.21 19.74
CA ASP A 177 0.63 1.61 19.98
C ASP A 177 -0.38 2.09 18.94
N CYS A 178 -0.12 1.81 17.65
CA CYS A 178 -1.03 2.16 16.56
C CYS A 178 -2.38 1.43 16.69
N TRP A 179 -2.38 0.14 17.03
CA TRP A 179 -3.60 -0.64 17.25
C TRP A 179 -4.42 -0.15 18.45
N ARG A 180 -3.77 0.25 19.55
CA ARG A 180 -4.44 0.87 20.70
C ARG A 180 -5.12 2.19 20.32
N GLY A 181 -4.46 3.00 19.50
CA GLY A 181 -5.06 4.22 18.93
C GLY A 181 -6.31 3.91 18.11
N LEU A 182 -6.22 2.90 17.23
CA LEU A 182 -7.33 2.48 16.37
C LEU A 182 -8.50 1.89 17.15
N GLU A 183 -8.22 1.04 18.15
CA GLU A 183 -9.20 0.49 19.09
C GLU A 183 -9.93 1.61 19.83
N ARG A 184 -9.19 2.62 20.32
CA ARG A 184 -9.79 3.77 21.00
C ARG A 184 -10.68 4.57 20.04
N GLY A 185 -10.22 4.85 18.82
CA GLY A 185 -11.00 5.52 17.79
C GLY A 185 -12.31 4.78 17.48
N ARG A 186 -12.26 3.44 17.41
CA ARG A 186 -13.46 2.60 17.28
C ARG A 186 -14.38 2.72 18.49
N ALA A 187 -13.85 2.63 19.70
CA ALA A 187 -14.62 2.65 20.94
C ALA A 187 -15.41 3.97 21.14
N ILE A 188 -14.91 5.09 20.61
CA ILE A 188 -15.59 6.39 20.65
C ILE A 188 -16.37 6.72 19.37
N GLY A 189 -16.48 5.77 18.44
CA GLY A 189 -17.27 5.91 17.22
C GLY A 189 -16.64 6.72 16.09
N TRP A 190 -15.37 7.12 16.20
CA TRP A 190 -14.70 7.88 15.14
C TRP A 190 -14.54 7.07 13.86
N VAL A 191 -14.22 5.78 14.00
CA VAL A 191 -13.94 4.88 12.89
C VAL A 191 -14.48 3.49 13.16
N ARG A 192 -15.21 2.90 12.21
CA ARG A 192 -15.68 1.51 12.28
C ARG A 192 -15.88 0.98 10.86
N ALA A 193 -15.54 -0.27 10.57
CA ALA A 193 -15.83 -0.82 9.25
C ALA A 193 -17.36 -1.05 9.12
N PRO A 194 -18.00 -0.58 8.02
CA PRO A 194 -19.45 -0.69 7.85
C PRO A 194 -19.85 -2.14 7.63
N SER A 195 -20.81 -2.67 8.41
CA SER A 195 -21.40 -3.99 8.17
C SER A 195 -22.20 -4.00 6.85
N GLU A 196 -22.87 -2.89 6.54
CA GLU A 196 -23.60 -2.62 5.31
C GLU A 196 -23.42 -1.14 4.92
N GLY A 197 -23.50 -0.81 3.63
CA GLY A 197 -23.28 0.54 3.13
C GLY A 197 -21.82 0.99 3.22
N GLU A 198 -21.60 2.30 3.33
CA GLU A 198 -20.26 2.91 3.23
C GLU A 198 -19.88 3.81 4.40
N GLN A 199 -20.67 3.86 5.48
CA GLN A 199 -20.41 4.75 6.61
C GLN A 199 -19.35 4.20 7.57
N TRP A 200 -18.22 4.90 7.69
CA TRP A 200 -17.09 4.50 8.55
C TRP A 200 -17.14 5.11 9.95
N GLY A 201 -18.29 5.01 10.62
CA GLY A 201 -18.54 5.72 11.87
C GLY A 201 -18.79 7.21 11.63
N MET A 202 -18.01 8.07 12.29
CA MET A 202 -18.10 9.52 12.12
C MET A 202 -17.22 10.06 10.97
N LEU A 203 -16.37 9.22 10.38
CA LEU A 203 -15.50 9.59 9.27
C LEU A 203 -16.15 9.27 7.92
N ASP A 204 -16.11 10.23 7.01
CA ASP A 204 -16.27 9.99 5.58
C ASP A 204 -14.89 9.68 4.97
N VAL A 205 -14.67 8.41 4.63
CA VAL A 205 -13.38 7.94 4.15
C VAL A 205 -13.11 8.35 2.70
N GLU A 206 -14.15 8.55 1.90
CA GLU A 206 -14.01 8.99 0.51
C GLU A 206 -13.65 10.47 0.47
N GLN A 207 -14.33 11.29 1.26
CA GLN A 207 -13.99 12.69 1.45
C GLN A 207 -12.57 12.84 2.03
N HIS A 208 -12.21 12.01 3.02
CA HIS A 208 -10.86 11.97 3.58
C HIS A 208 -9.81 11.61 2.52
N ALA A 209 -10.09 10.61 1.67
CA ALA A 209 -9.17 10.21 0.60
C ALA A 209 -9.02 11.32 -0.45
N HIS A 210 -10.14 11.98 -0.80
CA HIS A 210 -10.16 13.05 -1.79
C HIS A 210 -9.31 14.23 -1.35
N TYR A 211 -9.60 14.85 -0.19
CA TYR A 211 -8.87 16.03 0.27
C TYR A 211 -7.49 15.73 0.85
N GLY A 212 -7.24 14.49 1.28
CA GLY A 212 -5.91 14.07 1.71
C GLY A 212 -4.89 13.99 0.57
N ASP A 213 -5.34 14.00 -0.69
CA ASP A 213 -4.47 14.10 -1.86
C ASP A 213 -3.85 15.52 -1.94
N ALA A 214 -2.54 15.58 -2.14
CA ALA A 214 -1.81 16.83 -2.34
C ALA A 214 -2.31 17.64 -3.56
N LEU A 215 -2.96 16.98 -4.52
CA LEU A 215 -3.59 17.60 -5.69
C LEU A 215 -5.00 18.15 -5.42
N ASN A 216 -5.55 17.90 -4.23
CA ASN A 216 -6.90 18.31 -3.78
C ASN A 216 -6.88 19.00 -2.41
N GLY A 217 -5.76 19.60 -2.01
CA GLY A 217 -5.71 20.48 -0.84
C GLY A 217 -4.88 19.98 0.35
N ASP A 218 -4.48 18.70 0.39
CA ASP A 218 -3.71 18.15 1.51
C ASP A 218 -4.34 18.49 2.88
N ALA A 219 -5.63 18.20 3.01
CA ALA A 219 -6.45 18.47 4.18
C ALA A 219 -6.96 17.16 4.80
N HIS A 220 -6.79 17.04 6.11
CA HIS A 220 -7.05 15.83 6.88
C HIS A 220 -7.95 16.14 8.08
N VAL A 221 -9.08 15.43 8.20
CA VAL A 221 -9.92 15.46 9.40
C VAL A 221 -9.21 14.66 10.49
N VAL A 222 -8.60 15.37 11.45
CA VAL A 222 -7.84 14.76 12.57
C VAL A 222 -8.79 14.29 13.66
N VAL A 223 -9.79 15.11 13.98
CA VAL A 223 -10.85 14.77 14.94
C VAL A 223 -12.20 15.03 14.27
N PRO A 224 -13.02 13.98 14.04
CA PRO A 224 -14.32 14.12 13.38
C PRO A 224 -15.19 15.21 14.03
N GLY A 225 -15.64 16.17 13.22
CA GLY A 225 -16.47 17.30 13.63
C GLY A 225 -15.81 18.31 14.56
N LYS A 226 -14.47 18.29 14.70
CA LYS A 226 -13.76 19.21 15.61
C LYS A 226 -12.46 19.80 15.07
N LEU A 227 -11.63 19.00 14.39
CA LEU A 227 -10.29 19.44 14.01
C LEU A 227 -9.92 18.95 12.62
N VAL A 228 -9.59 19.91 11.76
CA VAL A 228 -9.01 19.68 10.43
C VAL A 228 -7.61 20.28 10.41
N ALA A 229 -6.64 19.52 9.90
CA ALA A 229 -5.30 20.00 9.63
C ALA A 229 -5.10 20.06 8.12
N PHE A 230 -4.56 21.16 7.61
CA PHE A 230 -4.37 21.34 6.17
C PHE A 230 -3.16 22.20 5.89
N ARG A 231 -2.64 22.11 4.67
CA ARG A 231 -1.53 22.93 4.21
C ARG A 231 -1.96 24.40 4.06
N GLY A 232 -1.12 25.32 4.54
CA GLY A 232 -1.44 26.75 4.48
C GLY A 232 -1.62 27.30 3.04
N PRO A 233 -2.60 28.19 2.81
CA PRO A 233 -2.84 28.80 1.49
C PRO A 233 -1.64 29.59 0.99
N GLN A 234 -1.54 29.71 -0.33
CA GLN A 234 -0.58 30.56 -1.03
C GLN A 234 -1.28 31.77 -1.65
N ASP A 235 -0.56 32.88 -1.76
CA ASP A 235 -1.03 34.06 -2.48
C ASP A 235 -0.80 33.84 -3.98
N LEU A 236 -1.88 33.49 -4.70
CA LEU A 236 -1.82 33.16 -6.12
C LEU A 236 -2.23 34.37 -6.96
N ALA A 237 -1.51 34.61 -8.06
CA ALA A 237 -1.80 35.73 -8.95
C ALA A 237 -3.19 35.64 -9.60
N CYS A 238 -3.68 34.42 -9.86
CA CYS A 238 -5.04 34.16 -10.31
C CYS A 238 -5.45 32.69 -10.06
N GLY A 239 -6.76 32.46 -9.92
CA GLY A 239 -7.35 31.13 -9.81
C GLY A 239 -7.29 30.50 -8.40
N ASP A 240 -7.89 29.31 -8.30
CA ASP A 240 -7.98 28.55 -7.05
C ASP A 240 -6.73 27.70 -6.77
N PHE A 241 -5.99 27.36 -7.81
CA PHE A 241 -4.76 26.60 -7.70
C PHE A 241 -3.74 26.99 -8.76
N SER A 242 -2.47 26.69 -8.48
CA SER A 242 -1.36 26.79 -9.42
C SER A 242 -0.45 25.58 -9.30
N ASP A 243 0.03 25.08 -10.43
CA ASP A 243 1.04 24.02 -10.48
C ASP A 243 2.42 24.67 -10.67
N ALA A 244 3.17 24.81 -9.57
CA ALA A 244 4.47 25.48 -9.55
C ALA A 244 5.52 24.60 -8.86
N GLY A 245 6.71 24.47 -9.45
CA GLY A 245 7.82 23.74 -8.84
C GLY A 245 7.54 22.25 -8.58
N GLY A 246 6.70 21.61 -9.40
CA GLY A 246 6.34 20.19 -9.24
C GLY A 246 5.34 19.90 -8.12
N ARG A 247 4.71 20.94 -7.56
CA ARG A 247 3.66 20.80 -6.55
C ARG A 247 2.45 21.66 -6.91
N ARG A 248 1.27 21.22 -6.48
CA ARG A 248 0.08 22.07 -6.50
C ARG A 248 0.04 22.96 -5.27
N GLU A 249 -0.38 24.20 -5.49
CA GLU A 249 -0.60 25.22 -4.47
C GLU A 249 -2.03 25.74 -4.58
N PHE A 250 -2.62 26.13 -3.47
CA PHE A 250 -4.04 26.51 -3.40
C PHE A 250 -4.20 27.89 -2.78
N SER A 251 -5.16 28.65 -3.32
CA SER A 251 -5.55 29.96 -2.81
C SER A 251 -6.33 29.85 -1.49
N ALA A 252 -6.46 30.95 -0.76
CA ALA A 252 -7.37 31.00 0.38
C ALA A 252 -8.85 30.80 -0.03
N GLY A 253 -9.23 31.21 -1.25
CA GLY A 253 -10.58 31.02 -1.79
C GLY A 253 -10.93 29.54 -1.99
N TYR A 254 -9.99 28.74 -2.50
CA TYR A 254 -10.12 27.29 -2.61
C TYR A 254 -10.42 26.66 -1.24
N TYR A 255 -9.58 26.96 -0.24
CA TYR A 255 -9.78 26.40 1.09
C TYR A 255 -11.05 26.92 1.76
N ALA A 256 -11.52 28.13 1.46
CA ALA A 256 -12.80 28.60 2.00
C ALA A 256 -13.96 27.68 1.57
N GLY A 257 -13.94 27.16 0.34
CA GLY A 257 -14.89 26.17 -0.14
C GLY A 257 -14.75 24.83 0.60
N VAL A 258 -13.54 24.26 0.62
CA VAL A 258 -13.25 22.97 1.28
C VAL A 258 -13.62 23.01 2.77
N LEU A 259 -13.21 24.06 3.48
CA LEU A 259 -13.47 24.22 4.90
C LEU A 259 -14.97 24.41 5.19
N ALA A 260 -15.70 25.11 4.32
CA ALA A 260 -17.16 25.22 4.45
C ALA A 260 -17.85 23.86 4.27
N GLU A 261 -17.42 23.05 3.30
CA GLU A 261 -17.93 21.68 3.10
C GLU A 261 -17.63 20.77 4.30
N LEU A 262 -16.49 20.96 4.96
CA LEU A 262 -16.10 20.26 6.18
C LEU A 262 -16.75 20.84 7.46
N GLY A 263 -17.56 21.90 7.34
CA GLY A 263 -18.26 22.53 8.46
C GLY A 263 -17.35 23.31 9.42
N VAL A 264 -16.21 23.80 8.94
CA VAL A 264 -15.24 24.57 9.74
C VAL A 264 -15.68 26.03 9.87
N THR A 265 -15.69 26.55 11.10
CA THR A 265 -16.06 27.93 11.43
C THR A 265 -14.88 28.83 11.77
N ASP A 266 -13.78 28.24 12.23
CA ASP A 266 -12.63 28.97 12.78
C ASP A 266 -11.32 28.41 12.21
N VAL A 267 -10.39 29.30 11.87
CA VAL A 267 -9.07 28.93 11.33
C VAL A 267 -7.97 29.51 12.21
N VAL A 268 -7.07 28.64 12.68
CA VAL A 268 -5.88 29.02 13.43
C VAL A 268 -4.66 28.84 12.55
N ARG A 269 -3.93 29.93 12.30
CA ARG A 269 -2.66 29.91 11.58
C ARG A 269 -1.50 29.88 12.57
N LEU A 270 -0.69 28.82 12.53
CA LEU A 270 0.46 28.65 13.42
C LEU A 270 1.73 29.40 12.95
N PRO A 271 2.19 29.29 11.68
CA PRO A 271 3.36 30.04 11.23
C PRO A 271 2.99 31.49 10.89
N PRO A 272 3.87 32.46 11.16
CA PRO A 272 3.65 33.86 10.76
C PRO A 272 3.47 34.00 9.23
N PRO A 273 2.87 35.10 8.74
CA PRO A 273 2.89 35.47 7.33
C PRO A 273 4.32 35.35 6.78
N ARG A 274 4.50 34.60 5.69
CA ARG A 274 5.72 34.73 4.90
C ARG A 274 5.55 36.07 4.18
N GLY A 275 6.27 37.09 4.65
CA GLY A 275 6.31 38.41 4.03
C GLY A 275 7.09 38.41 2.72
#